data_AF-A0A5F0KDP1-F1
#
_entry.id   AF-A0A5F0KDP1-F1
#
_cell.length_a   1.000
_cell.length_b   1.000
_cell.length_c   1.000
_cell.angle_alpha   90.00
_cell.angle_beta   90.00
_cell.angle_gamma   90.00
#
_symmetry.space_group_name_H-M   'P 1'
#
loop_
_entity.id
_entity.type
_entity.pdbx_description
1 polymer ?
#
loop_
_entity_poly.entity_id
_entity_poly.type
_entity_poly.pdbx_seq_one_letter_code
_entity_poly.pdbx_strand_id
1 'polypeptide(L)'
;MATTHFIPAQPSEYGYIIVEPNDNGETTLERYPLLGYAVKITEGGPEDLKIQTLPVCTTGESFTPNFIQRYDGTFSQAEGDQLCYSLSEMMNHFGFEADDLHTLPPANAKELSGYVWRPLRNPQG
;
A
#
# COMPACT_ATOMS: atom_id res chain seq x y z
N MET A 1 0.19 7.29 28.57
CA MET A 1 -0.41 8.42 27.80
C MET A 1 -0.31 8.07 26.31
N ALA A 2 -1.04 8.73 25.41
CA ALA A 2 -0.91 8.48 23.97
C ALA A 2 -0.59 9.78 23.23
N THR A 3 0.56 9.82 22.57
CA THR A 3 1.01 10.98 21.78
C THR A 3 0.94 10.61 20.31
N THR A 4 0.40 11.49 19.49
CA THR A 4 0.36 11.32 18.03
C THR A 4 1.23 12.39 17.38
N HIS A 5 2.18 11.96 16.57
CA HIS A 5 3.01 12.83 15.73
C HIS A 5 2.62 12.64 14.26
N PHE A 6 2.79 13.68 13.45
CA PHE A 6 2.59 13.59 12.01
C PHE A 6 3.87 13.95 11.28
N ILE A 7 4.27 13.09 10.35
CA ILE A 7 5.45 13.26 9.50
C ILE A 7 4.96 13.42 8.06
N PRO A 8 5.17 14.57 7.41
CA PRO A 8 4.79 14.75 6.00
C PRO A 8 5.48 13.75 5.09
N ALA A 9 4.77 13.29 4.07
CA ALA A 9 5.34 12.42 3.04
C ALA A 9 6.37 13.19 2.20
N GLN A 10 7.35 12.46 1.69
CA GLN A 10 8.25 12.92 0.66
C GLN A 10 7.54 13.00 -0.70
N PRO A 11 8.04 13.83 -1.63
CA PRO A 11 7.55 13.81 -3.00
C PRO A 11 7.64 12.41 -3.61
N SER A 12 6.65 12.05 -4.43
CA SER A 12 6.56 10.75 -5.11
C SER A 12 6.30 9.54 -4.21
N GLU A 13 5.82 9.76 -2.98
CA GLU A 13 5.19 8.71 -2.17
C GLU A 13 3.69 8.60 -2.48
N TYR A 14 3.20 7.36 -2.53
CA TYR A 14 1.81 7.07 -2.89
C TYR A 14 1.25 5.93 -2.04
N GLY A 15 -0.03 6.04 -1.67
CA GLY A 15 -0.80 4.90 -1.16
C GLY A 15 -1.55 4.20 -2.29
N TYR A 16 -1.67 2.88 -2.18
CA TYR A 16 -2.36 2.04 -3.14
C TYR A 16 -3.49 1.28 -2.47
N ILE A 17 -4.65 1.28 -3.13
CA ILE A 17 -5.81 0.48 -2.74
C ILE A 17 -5.97 -0.64 -3.75
N ILE A 18 -6.09 -1.86 -3.25
CA ILE A 18 -6.58 -2.97 -4.04
C ILE A 18 -8.10 -2.90 -4.01
N VAL A 19 -8.71 -2.61 -5.15
CA VAL A 19 -10.16 -2.56 -5.28
C VAL A 19 -10.74 -3.96 -5.04
N GLU A 20 -11.96 -4.04 -4.52
CA GLU A 20 -12.64 -5.32 -4.35
C GLU A 20 -12.66 -6.11 -5.67
N PRO A 21 -12.23 -7.39 -5.67
CA PRO A 21 -12.23 -8.19 -6.88
C PRO A 21 -13.62 -8.36 -7.50
N ASN A 22 -13.69 -8.42 -8.83
CA ASN A 22 -14.92 -8.70 -9.57
C ASN A 22 -15.30 -10.20 -9.51
N ASP A 23 -16.37 -10.59 -10.21
CA ASP A 23 -16.86 -11.99 -10.26
C ASP A 23 -15.83 -12.99 -10.82
N ASN A 24 -14.84 -12.54 -11.58
CA ASN A 24 -13.73 -13.35 -12.09
C ASN A 24 -12.54 -13.43 -11.10
N GLY A 25 -12.64 -12.74 -9.96
CA GLY A 25 -11.55 -12.58 -9.00
C GLY A 25 -10.49 -11.55 -9.42
N GLU A 26 -10.72 -10.79 -10.49
CA GLU A 26 -9.78 -9.78 -10.98
C GLU A 26 -9.96 -8.47 -10.19
N THR A 27 -8.85 -7.76 -9.99
CA THR A 27 -8.81 -6.48 -9.26
C THR A 27 -8.13 -5.40 -10.08
N THR A 28 -8.30 -4.15 -9.64
CA THR A 28 -7.59 -2.96 -10.15
C THR A 28 -6.97 -2.21 -8.97
N LEU A 29 -6.08 -1.27 -9.27
CA LEU A 29 -5.44 -0.45 -8.25
C LEU A 29 -5.88 1.00 -8.35
N GLU A 30 -6.26 1.56 -7.21
CA GLU A 30 -6.34 3.01 -7.08
C GLU A 30 -5.07 3.54 -6.42
N ARG A 31 -4.59 4.68 -6.89
CA ARG A 31 -3.37 5.32 -6.39
C ARG A 31 -3.66 6.73 -5.91
N TYR A 32 -3.26 7.01 -4.67
CA TYR A 32 -3.44 8.30 -4.02
C TYR A 32 -2.09 8.89 -3.62
N PRO A 33 -1.88 10.21 -3.78
CA PRO A 33 -0.73 10.87 -3.18
C PRO A 33 -0.73 10.62 -1.66
N LEU A 34 0.43 10.24 -1.11
CA LEU A 34 0.56 10.13 0.33
C LEU A 34 0.69 11.54 0.93
N LEU A 35 -0.06 11.83 1.98
CA LEU A 35 0.04 13.09 2.73
C LEU A 35 1.15 13.00 3.78
N GLY A 36 1.29 11.83 4.40
CA GLY A 36 2.29 11.58 5.42
C GLY A 36 1.96 10.35 6.26
N TYR A 37 2.55 10.33 7.46
CA TYR A 37 2.49 9.22 8.38
C TYR A 37 2.08 9.72 9.76
N ALA A 38 1.03 9.11 10.32
CA ALA A 38 0.64 9.30 11.71
C ALA A 38 1.40 8.30 12.58
N VAL A 39 2.22 8.81 13.50
CA VAL A 39 2.97 8.00 14.46
C VAL A 39 2.27 8.07 15.81
N LYS A 40 1.66 6.97 16.22
CA LYS A 40 0.99 6.81 17.49
C LYS A 40 1.91 6.09 18.46
N ILE A 41 2.28 6.79 19.54
CA ILE A 41 3.09 6.25 20.62
C ILE A 41 2.15 5.97 21.79
N THR A 42 2.03 4.71 22.18
CA THR A 42 1.20 4.27 23.31
C THR A 42 2.11 3.71 24.40
N GLU A 43 2.06 4.31 25.58
CA GLU A 43 2.80 3.82 26.75
C GLU A 43 1.97 2.80 27.52
N GLY A 44 2.43 1.54 27.56
CA GLY A 44 1.99 0.51 28.47
C GLY A 44 3.04 0.28 29.56
N GLY A 45 2.81 0.80 30.78
CA GLY A 45 3.71 0.53 31.91
C GLY A 45 5.22 0.80 31.66
N PRO A 46 6.11 0.27 32.50
CA PRO A 46 7.54 0.60 32.46
C PRO A 46 8.32 0.04 31.26
N GLU A 47 7.78 -0.94 30.52
CA GLU A 47 8.50 -1.66 29.43
C GLU A 47 7.69 -1.89 28.14
N ASP A 48 6.41 -1.49 28.04
CA ASP A 48 5.59 -1.74 26.85
C ASP A 48 5.36 -0.42 26.06
N LEU A 49 6.43 0.07 25.41
CA LEU A 49 6.30 1.19 24.47
C LEU A 49 5.87 0.65 23.10
N LYS A 50 4.65 0.97 22.67
CA LYS A 50 4.16 0.62 21.33
C LYS A 50 4.21 1.84 20.43
N ILE A 51 5.00 1.75 19.36
CA ILE A 51 5.05 2.74 18.30
C ILE A 51 4.35 2.14 17.09
N GLN A 52 3.28 2.79 16.63
CA GLN A 52 2.56 2.42 15.42
C GLN A 52 2.66 3.58 14.42
N THR A 53 3.07 3.28 13.19
CA THR A 53 3.13 4.25 12.11
C THR A 53 2.08 3.89 11.07
N LEU A 54 1.17 4.81 10.76
CA LEU A 54 0.08 4.60 9.82
C LEU A 54 0.18 5.58 8.65
N PRO A 55 0.20 5.12 7.39
CA PRO A 55 0.17 5.99 6.23
C PRO A 55 -1.18 6.68 6.08
N VAL A 56 -1.16 7.94 5.62
CA VAL A 56 -2.35 8.79 5.49
C VAL A 56 -2.43 9.33 4.06
N CYS A 57 -3.51 9.00 3.33
CA CYS A 57 -3.73 9.50 1.96
C CYS A 57 -4.82 10.59 1.85
N THR A 58 -5.71 10.70 2.85
CA THR A 58 -6.79 11.69 2.84
C THR A 58 -6.88 12.42 4.18
N THR A 59 -7.51 13.60 4.18
CA THR A 59 -7.79 14.36 5.40
C THR A 59 -9.21 14.05 5.87
N GLY A 60 -9.39 13.71 7.15
CA GLY A 60 -10.72 13.54 7.77
C GLY A 60 -11.32 12.13 7.73
N GLU A 61 -10.90 11.27 6.79
CA GLU A 61 -11.27 9.84 6.76
C GLU A 61 -10.03 8.98 6.99
N SER A 62 -10.20 7.86 7.71
CA SER A 62 -9.12 6.89 7.91
C SER A 62 -8.96 6.08 6.64
N PHE A 63 -8.32 6.67 5.62
CA PHE A 63 -7.96 5.96 4.42
C PHE A 63 -6.58 5.30 4.61
N THR A 64 -6.57 4.08 5.16
CA THR A 64 -5.37 3.25 5.24
C THR A 64 -5.22 2.49 3.91
N PRO A 65 -4.20 2.78 3.09
CA PRO A 65 -3.93 2.00 1.88
C PRO A 65 -3.56 0.55 2.21
N ASN A 66 -3.65 -0.36 1.24
CA ASN A 66 -3.15 -1.73 1.42
C ASN A 66 -1.61 -1.75 1.50
N PHE A 67 -0.98 -0.95 0.65
CA PHE A 67 0.47 -0.77 0.60
C PHE A 67 0.83 0.62 0.10
N ILE A 68 2.08 1.00 0.26
CA ILE A 68 2.62 2.30 -0.15
C ILE A 68 3.79 2.12 -1.10
N GLN A 69 3.98 3.09 -1.99
CA GLN A 69 5.25 3.35 -2.67
C GLN A 69 6.02 4.39 -1.86
N ARG A 70 7.26 4.06 -1.52
CA ARG A 70 8.20 4.91 -0.81
C ARG A 70 8.94 5.83 -1.78
N TYR A 71 9.58 6.86 -1.26
CA TYR A 71 10.28 7.87 -2.05
C TYR A 71 11.43 7.30 -2.91
N ASP A 72 12.01 6.17 -2.50
CA ASP A 72 13.06 5.45 -3.23
C ASP A 72 12.51 4.52 -4.33
N GLY A 73 11.19 4.48 -4.50
CA GLY A 73 10.52 3.64 -5.50
C GLY A 73 10.22 2.21 -5.04
N THR A 74 10.62 1.83 -3.82
CA THR A 74 10.26 0.54 -3.22
C THR A 74 8.82 0.55 -2.70
N PHE A 75 8.25 -0.63 -2.49
CA PHE A 75 6.89 -0.81 -2.00
C PHE A 75 6.92 -1.49 -0.63
N SER A 76 6.06 -1.06 0.29
CA SER A 76 5.88 -1.74 1.57
C SER A 76 4.40 -1.84 1.93
N GLN A 77 4.03 -2.87 2.69
CA GLN A 77 2.68 -2.90 3.26
C GLN A 77 2.44 -1.68 4.15
N ALA A 78 1.18 -1.27 4.25
CA ALA A 78 0.82 -0.12 5.09
C ALA A 78 0.95 -0.40 6.59
N GLU A 79 0.79 -1.66 7.00
CA GLU A 79 0.82 -2.10 8.41
C GLU A 79 1.95 -3.10 8.70
N GLY A 80 2.83 -3.38 7.73
CA GLY A 80 3.82 -4.45 7.84
C GLY A 80 5.19 -4.10 7.27
N ASP A 81 6.18 -4.91 7.61
CA ASP A 81 7.59 -4.69 7.26
C ASP A 81 8.01 -5.29 5.91
N GLN A 82 7.08 -5.94 5.19
CA GLN A 82 7.40 -6.58 3.92
C GLN A 82 7.73 -5.50 2.88
N LEU A 83 8.98 -5.54 2.40
CA LEU A 83 9.49 -4.68 1.34
C LEU A 83 9.50 -5.44 0.00
N CYS A 84 9.03 -4.80 -1.06
CA CYS A 84 9.08 -5.27 -2.44
C CYS A 84 9.76 -4.23 -3.33
N TYR A 85 10.42 -4.67 -4.39
CA TYR A 85 11.19 -3.81 -5.30
C TYR A 85 10.41 -3.49 -6.59
N SER A 86 9.23 -4.08 -6.77
CA SER A 86 8.31 -3.73 -7.85
C SER A 86 6.85 -3.84 -7.44
N LEU A 87 5.98 -3.15 -8.18
CA LEU A 87 4.53 -3.25 -7.99
C LEU A 87 4.03 -4.68 -8.24
N SER A 88 4.61 -5.39 -9.21
CA SER A 88 4.24 -6.78 -9.50
C SER A 88 4.59 -7.73 -8.36
N GLU A 89 5.76 -7.55 -7.72
CA GLU A 89 6.11 -8.31 -6.51
C GLU A 89 5.14 -8.04 -5.36
N MET A 90 4.76 -6.78 -5.16
CA MET A 90 3.80 -6.42 -4.13
C MET A 90 2.42 -7.03 -4.41
N MET A 91 1.92 -6.92 -5.65
CA MET A 91 0.64 -7.53 -6.02
C MET A 91 0.66 -9.06 -5.91
N ASN A 92 1.79 -9.69 -6.24
CA ASN A 92 1.98 -11.13 -6.05
C ASN A 92 1.85 -11.52 -4.57
N HIS A 93 2.42 -10.71 -3.67
CA HIS A 93 2.27 -10.90 -2.22
C HIS A 93 0.80 -10.84 -1.77
N PHE A 94 -0.03 -10.03 -2.44
CA PHE A 94 -1.48 -9.97 -2.21
C PHE A 94 -2.28 -11.02 -2.98
N GLY A 95 -1.63 -11.96 -3.68
CA GLY A 95 -2.30 -13.04 -4.39
C GLY A 95 -2.76 -12.68 -5.81
N PHE A 96 -2.18 -11.65 -6.41
CA PHE A 96 -2.50 -11.20 -7.76
C PHE A 96 -1.29 -11.15 -8.68
N GLU A 97 -1.50 -11.37 -9.97
CA GLU A 97 -0.50 -11.19 -11.02
C GLU A 97 -1.03 -10.29 -12.14
N ALA A 98 -0.12 -9.68 -12.89
CA ALA A 98 -0.47 -8.98 -14.11
C ALA A 98 -1.18 -9.94 -15.08
N ASP A 99 -2.25 -9.47 -15.73
CA ASP A 99 -2.94 -10.28 -16.73
C ASP A 99 -2.00 -10.66 -17.90
N ASP A 100 -1.20 -9.70 -18.37
CA ASP A 100 -0.10 -9.95 -19.30
C ASP A 100 1.25 -9.77 -18.62
N LEU A 101 2.05 -10.86 -18.60
CA LEU A 101 3.40 -10.88 -18.02
C LEU A 101 4.42 -10.01 -18.78
N HIS A 102 4.11 -9.64 -20.03
CA HIS A 102 4.97 -8.81 -20.86
C HIS A 102 4.62 -7.33 -20.80
N THR A 103 3.47 -6.99 -20.21
CA THR A 103 3.03 -5.61 -20.05
C THR A 103 3.38 -5.13 -18.64
N LEU A 104 4.13 -4.03 -18.57
CA LEU A 104 4.42 -3.39 -17.27
C LEU A 104 3.22 -2.56 -16.82
N PRO A 105 2.94 -2.49 -15.51
CA PRO A 105 1.89 -1.62 -15.01
C PRO A 105 2.24 -0.16 -15.30
N PRO A 106 1.26 0.66 -15.72
CA PRO A 106 1.51 2.05 -16.08
C PRO A 106 1.84 2.90 -14.84
N ALA A 107 2.73 3.88 -15.02
CA ALA A 107 3.07 4.84 -13.98
C ALA A 107 2.01 5.95 -13.81
N ASN A 108 1.11 6.13 -14.77
CA ASN A 108 0.02 7.10 -14.70
C ASN A 108 -1.13 6.53 -13.85
N ALA A 109 -1.63 7.29 -12.87
CA ALA A 109 -2.67 6.82 -11.95
C ALA A 109 -3.99 6.46 -12.66
N LYS A 110 -4.38 7.25 -13.67
CA LYS A 110 -5.62 7.04 -14.42
C LYS A 110 -5.56 5.79 -15.30
N GLU A 111 -4.39 5.50 -15.85
CA GLU A 111 -4.17 4.27 -16.62
C GLU A 111 -4.07 3.07 -15.69
N LEU A 112 -3.44 3.25 -14.52
CA LEU A 112 -3.29 2.20 -13.51
C LEU A 112 -4.64 1.73 -12.96
N SER A 113 -5.61 2.63 -12.78
CA SER A 113 -6.97 2.26 -12.36
C SER A 113 -7.71 1.39 -13.39
N GLY A 114 -7.25 1.37 -14.65
CA GLY A 114 -7.76 0.48 -15.68
C GLY A 114 -6.91 -0.77 -15.89
N TYR A 115 -5.77 -0.90 -15.19
CA TYR A 115 -4.86 -2.03 -15.33
C TYR A 115 -5.36 -3.21 -14.48
N VAL A 116 -5.69 -4.31 -15.16
CA VAL A 116 -6.29 -5.48 -14.54
C VAL A 116 -5.22 -6.42 -13.98
N TRP A 117 -5.42 -6.81 -12.73
CA TRP A 117 -4.66 -7.84 -12.04
C TRP A 117 -5.57 -9.04 -11.81
N ARG A 118 -5.10 -10.24 -12.14
CA ARG A 118 -5.87 -11.47 -11.97
C ARG A 118 -5.37 -12.26 -10.77
N PRO A 119 -6.15 -13.23 -10.24
CA PRO A 119 -5.66 -14.14 -9.22
C PRO A 119 -4.42 -14.92 -9.70
N LEU A 120 -3.53 -15.27 -8.76
CA LEU A 120 -2.39 -16.14 -9.08
C LEU A 120 -2.88 -17.45 -9.71
N ARG A 121 -2.32 -17.79 -10.88
CA ARG A 121 -2.59 -19.08 -11.53
C ARG A 121 -2.06 -20.26 -10.72
N ASN A 122 -0.94 -20.05 -10.02
CA ASN A 122 -0.31 -20.99 -9.12
C ASN A 122 -0.09 -20.31 -7.76
N PRO A 123 -1.08 -20.30 -6.86
CA PRO A 123 -0.89 -19.76 -5.53
C PRO A 123 0.20 -20.57 -4.81
N GLN A 124 1.25 -19.90 -4.33
CA GLN A 124 2.20 -20.53 -3.42
C GLN A 124 1.46 -20.68 -2.09
N GLY A 125 1.18 -21.93 -1.70
CA GLY A 125 0.48 -22.28 -0.46
C GLY A 125 1.36 -22.15 0.78
#